data_AF-A0AA38JE52-F1
#
_entry.id   AF-A0AA38JE52-F1
#
_cell.length_a   1.000
_cell.length_b   1.000
_cell.length_c   1.000
_cell.angle_alpha   90.00
_cell.angle_beta   90.00
_cell.angle_gamma   90.00
#
_symmetry.space_group_name_H-M   'P 1'
#
loop_
_entity.id
_entity.type
_entity.pdbx_description
1 polymer ?
#
loop_
_entity_poly.entity_id
_entity_poly.type
_entity_poly.pdbx_seq_one_letter_code
_entity_poly.pdbx_strand_id
1 'polypeptide(L)'
;MYDFYAGLEKLTDNTGVKNLKDRYKAFSRMMKEWRHLKMAKRAGRGNNSTRTLAETQAGEMGIPCVACPRPGINLPDNWKEVPASKSYLYWIYFALDACFRLKQHLVSSEKMDPDLDVGGSYFTEDASFRQYLASVTDQQEMSTCTGLSALDHANTKFARGYATTGVGLGVSEWGGDLQKGERYANMDYAFGSFLWHHDPAFTKVVSYDIACQWHKNVVRRVKLLPSLVSWDLSLHKIFFAIPKLHIHGHQLACQLRFSLNWLWGAGRTDGEGVERPWAHLGPIASSTRDMGPGSRHGTMNDHFGHWNWVKLTGLGTLLLKQYRLAIREMNIHWENLKEFTEGKGPDTVKWEAMIRAWEGELEKPENSRDKTVINLYEVPRSGLTESDVRLHLTEAKAQEAAEGLFAIHDVGPTAFLSQLLELEDQQRLLKLDIEDKGFETATQKTELTERRTRMMRLMGRLRSIQALYMPAAITYLSNRQTDEDEAEHVENIPVVLPSSLPASERILECRSGLASIEEQLHEAHLRASLNSLRNHLHMKF
;
A
#
# COMPACT_ATOMS: atom_id res chain seq x y z
N MET A 1 26.03 24.02 5.94
CA MET A 1 27.22 24.57 5.24
C MET A 1 27.30 26.07 5.40
N TYR A 2 26.26 26.81 4.99
CA TYR A 2 26.14 28.25 5.25
C TYR A 2 26.35 28.61 6.72
N ASP A 3 25.66 27.95 7.66
CA ASP A 3 25.78 28.27 9.09
C ASP A 3 27.19 28.03 9.66
N PHE A 4 27.89 26.99 9.18
CA PHE A 4 29.29 26.75 9.57
C PHE A 4 30.19 27.88 9.08
N TYR A 5 30.03 28.30 7.82
CA TYR A 5 30.81 29.38 7.25
C TYR A 5 30.48 30.73 7.92
N ALA A 6 29.20 31.04 8.11
CA ALA A 6 28.76 32.22 8.84
C ALA A 6 29.25 32.21 10.30
N GLY A 7 29.34 31.03 10.92
CA GLY A 7 29.97 30.85 12.23
C GLY A 7 31.45 31.22 12.23
N LEU A 8 32.21 30.77 11.22
CA LEU A 8 33.62 31.14 11.04
C LEU A 8 33.81 32.64 10.80
N GLU A 9 32.93 33.27 10.02
CA GLU A 9 32.94 34.72 9.81
C GLU A 9 32.68 35.46 11.13
N LYS A 10 31.66 35.05 11.90
CA LYS A 10 31.34 35.66 13.20
C LYS A 10 32.43 35.44 14.25
N LEU A 11 33.14 34.30 14.22
CA LEU A 11 34.30 34.07 15.09
C LEU A 11 35.50 34.97 14.71
N THR A 12 35.60 35.33 13.43
CA THR A 12 36.64 36.23 12.92
C THR A 12 36.32 37.70 13.22
N ASP A 13 35.06 38.08 13.01
CA ASP A 13 34.51 39.38 13.39
C ASP A 13 33.03 39.25 13.75
N ASN A 14 32.71 39.33 15.04
CA ASN A 14 31.33 39.29 15.53
C ASN A 14 30.62 40.65 15.48
N THR A 15 31.34 41.73 15.17
CA THR A 15 30.78 43.09 15.12
C THR A 15 30.18 43.43 13.76
N GLY A 16 30.57 42.71 12.70
CA GLY A 16 30.12 42.96 11.33
C GLY A 16 30.67 44.25 10.71
N VAL A 17 31.63 44.91 11.37
CA VAL A 17 32.21 46.18 10.89
C VAL A 17 33.38 45.96 9.93
N LYS A 18 34.03 44.80 9.98
CA LYS A 18 35.10 44.45 9.03
C LYS A 18 34.47 43.84 7.78
N ASN A 19 34.87 44.37 6.62
CA ASN A 19 34.51 43.78 5.33
C ASN A 19 35.37 42.52 5.09
N LEU A 20 34.89 41.36 5.54
CA LEU A 20 35.53 40.07 5.30
C LEU A 20 35.30 39.65 3.85
N LYS A 21 36.34 39.12 3.20
CA LYS A 21 36.22 38.59 1.84
C LYS A 21 35.39 37.31 1.85
N ASP A 22 34.33 37.27 1.05
CA ASP A 22 33.51 36.05 0.86
C ASP A 22 34.36 34.89 0.31
N ARG A 23 34.45 33.83 1.11
CA ARG A 23 35.10 32.54 0.79
C ARG A 23 34.10 31.39 0.82
N TYR A 24 32.80 31.63 0.90
CA TYR A 24 31.78 30.58 0.99
C TYR A 24 31.84 29.59 -0.17
N LYS A 25 32.03 30.08 -1.40
CA LYS A 25 32.17 29.21 -2.59
C LYS A 25 33.43 28.33 -2.53
N ALA A 26 34.55 28.87 -2.06
CA ALA A 26 35.78 28.10 -1.89
C ALA A 26 35.63 27.05 -0.79
N PHE A 27 35.03 27.43 0.35
CA PHE A 27 34.71 26.52 1.46
C PHE A 27 33.79 25.39 1.00
N SER A 28 32.79 25.69 0.16
CA SER A 28 31.85 24.70 -0.38
C SER A 28 32.56 23.69 -1.30
N ARG A 29 33.48 24.15 -2.15
CA ARG A 29 34.31 23.27 -2.99
C ARG A 29 35.22 22.38 -2.15
N MET A 30 35.92 22.96 -1.17
CA MET A 30 36.77 22.19 -0.25
C MET A 30 35.98 21.10 0.49
N MET A 31 34.77 21.41 0.93
CA MET A 31 33.92 20.42 1.61
C MET A 31 33.45 19.31 0.67
N LYS A 32 33.17 19.61 -0.60
CA LYS A 32 32.86 18.59 -1.62
C LYS A 32 34.03 17.62 -1.82
N GLU A 33 35.23 18.15 -2.03
CA GLU A 33 36.46 17.35 -2.18
C GLU A 33 36.76 16.54 -0.91
N TRP A 34 36.64 17.18 0.27
CA TRP A 34 36.87 16.52 1.55
C TRP A 34 35.92 15.35 1.77
N ARG A 35 34.61 15.50 1.50
CA ARG A 35 33.63 14.41 1.63
C ARG A 35 34.00 13.23 0.74
N HIS A 36 34.30 13.48 -0.53
CA HIS A 36 34.71 12.43 -1.46
C HIS A 36 35.97 11.69 -0.97
N LEU A 37 37.01 12.42 -0.57
CA LEU A 37 38.24 11.83 -0.02
C LEU A 37 37.97 11.02 1.27
N LYS A 38 37.02 11.47 2.11
CA LYS A 38 36.63 10.73 3.32
C LYS A 38 35.91 9.42 2.99
N MET A 39 35.04 9.40 1.99
CA MET A 39 34.39 8.16 1.52
C MET A 39 35.44 7.21 0.93
N ALA A 40 36.30 7.69 0.03
CA ALA A 40 37.39 6.91 -0.55
C ALA A 40 38.33 6.31 0.51
N LYS A 41 38.66 7.09 1.54
CA LYS A 41 39.48 6.61 2.67
C LYS A 41 38.76 5.51 3.47
N ARG A 42 37.46 5.68 3.77
CA ARG A 42 36.66 4.67 4.49
C ARG A 42 36.55 3.37 3.69
N ALA A 43 36.44 3.46 2.38
CA ALA A 43 36.42 2.34 1.45
C ALA A 43 37.80 1.70 1.18
N GLY A 44 38.87 2.23 1.79
CA GLY A 44 40.24 1.71 1.57
C GLY A 44 40.85 2.04 0.21
N ARG A 45 40.19 2.87 -0.62
CA ARG A 45 40.66 3.22 -1.96
C ARG A 45 41.94 4.06 -1.97
N GLY A 46 42.20 4.81 -0.89
CA GLY A 46 43.41 5.62 -0.75
C GLY A 46 44.71 4.83 -0.54
N ASN A 47 44.62 3.54 -0.16
CA ASN A 47 45.78 2.67 0.13
C ASN A 47 45.86 1.47 -0.83
N ASN A 48 45.10 1.49 -1.93
CA ASN A 48 45.10 0.40 -2.88
C ASN A 48 46.36 0.49 -3.77
N SER A 49 47.27 -0.48 -3.60
CA SER A 49 48.54 -0.53 -4.34
C SER A 49 48.40 -1.00 -5.79
N THR A 50 47.23 -1.53 -6.15
CA THR A 50 46.97 -2.12 -7.48
C THR A 50 46.11 -1.21 -8.35
N ARG A 51 45.10 -0.56 -7.77
CA ARG A 51 44.15 0.31 -8.48
C ARG A 51 44.14 1.70 -7.87
N THR A 52 44.19 2.71 -8.72
CA THR A 52 44.04 4.12 -8.37
C THR A 52 42.60 4.42 -7.91
N LEU A 53 42.41 5.62 -7.35
CA LEU A 53 41.07 6.12 -7.00
C LEU A 53 40.17 6.25 -8.25
N ALA A 54 40.74 6.61 -9.40
CA ALA A 54 40.00 6.73 -10.66
C ALA A 54 39.51 5.36 -11.21
N GLU A 55 40.14 4.26 -10.78
CA GLU A 55 39.77 2.88 -11.15
C GLU A 55 38.84 2.22 -10.11
N THR A 56 38.19 3.03 -9.28
CA THR A 56 37.16 2.58 -8.36
C THR A 56 35.91 2.21 -9.15
N GLN A 57 35.42 0.99 -8.96
CA GLN A 57 34.24 0.49 -9.66
C GLN A 57 32.95 0.90 -8.93
N ALA A 58 31.82 0.75 -9.63
CA ALA A 58 30.51 1.08 -9.09
C ALA A 58 30.27 0.38 -7.74
N GLY A 59 29.84 1.17 -6.75
CA GLY A 59 29.54 0.70 -5.40
C GLY A 59 30.71 0.37 -4.50
N GLU A 60 31.96 0.40 -4.98
CA GLU A 60 33.12 0.02 -4.16
C GLU A 60 33.38 0.95 -2.97
N MET A 61 32.84 2.17 -2.99
CA MET A 61 32.90 3.12 -1.87
C MET A 61 31.69 3.06 -0.93
N GLY A 62 30.66 2.29 -1.27
CA GLY A 62 29.52 2.05 -0.41
C GLY A 62 29.86 1.14 0.75
N ILE A 63 29.24 1.38 1.90
CA ILE A 63 29.31 0.46 3.06
C ILE A 63 28.46 -0.78 2.75
N PRO A 64 29.05 -1.99 2.66
CA PRO A 64 28.30 -3.19 2.37
C PRO A 64 27.40 -3.57 3.56
N CYS A 65 26.20 -4.06 3.27
CA CYS A 65 25.31 -4.57 4.31
C CYS A 65 25.83 -5.90 4.86
N VAL A 66 26.28 -5.92 6.11
CA VAL A 66 26.81 -7.15 6.76
C VAL A 66 25.73 -8.14 7.19
N ALA A 67 24.46 -7.71 7.22
CA ALA A 67 23.32 -8.57 7.48
C ALA A 67 22.84 -9.31 6.21
N CYS A 68 23.16 -8.81 5.02
CA CYS A 68 22.82 -9.50 3.78
C CYS A 68 23.67 -10.77 3.63
N PRO A 69 23.11 -11.84 3.04
CA PRO A 69 23.82 -13.10 2.83
C PRO A 69 24.97 -12.91 1.84
N ARG A 70 26.19 -13.26 2.25
CA ARG A 70 27.44 -13.08 1.49
C ARG A 70 28.29 -14.37 1.56
N PRO A 71 28.38 -15.13 0.45
CA PRO A 71 29.18 -16.34 0.40
C PRO A 71 30.64 -16.08 0.79
N GLY A 72 31.22 -16.98 1.60
CA GLY A 72 32.60 -16.87 2.10
C GLY A 72 32.82 -15.79 3.17
N ILE A 73 31.77 -15.09 3.62
CA ILE A 73 31.87 -14.05 4.65
C ILE A 73 31.00 -14.38 5.87
N ASN A 74 29.68 -14.53 5.66
CA ASN A 74 28.72 -14.72 6.77
C ASN A 74 27.74 -15.88 6.50
N LEU A 75 28.08 -16.77 5.56
CA LEU A 75 27.31 -17.97 5.23
C LEU A 75 28.16 -19.22 5.43
N PRO A 76 27.56 -20.35 5.87
CA PRO A 76 28.21 -21.66 5.83
C PRO A 76 28.54 -22.08 4.39
N ASP A 77 29.61 -22.85 4.17
CA ASP A 77 30.02 -23.27 2.83
C ASP A 77 28.94 -24.07 2.08
N ASN A 78 28.16 -24.86 2.81
CA ASN A 78 27.08 -25.70 2.29
C ASN A 78 25.70 -25.01 2.27
N TRP A 79 25.65 -23.67 2.28
CA TRP A 79 24.39 -22.93 2.30
C TRP A 79 23.44 -23.27 1.12
N LYS A 80 24.00 -23.70 -0.02
CA LYS A 80 23.24 -24.13 -1.22
C LYS A 80 22.55 -25.49 -1.05
N GLU A 81 23.01 -26.30 -0.10
CA GLU A 81 22.51 -27.67 0.15
C GLU A 81 21.46 -27.70 1.27
N VAL A 82 21.09 -26.54 1.81
CA VAL A 82 20.11 -26.45 2.90
C VAL A 82 18.76 -26.99 2.42
N PRO A 83 18.03 -27.76 3.26
CA PRO A 83 16.68 -28.21 2.92
C PRO A 83 15.78 -27.03 2.54
N ALA A 84 14.86 -27.26 1.60
CA ALA A 84 13.91 -26.23 1.14
C ALA A 84 13.17 -25.56 2.31
N SER A 85 12.81 -26.35 3.33
CA SER A 85 12.16 -25.91 4.58
C SER A 85 13.04 -25.03 5.49
N LYS A 86 14.28 -24.74 5.12
CA LYS A 86 15.18 -23.81 5.82
C LYS A 86 15.83 -22.80 4.88
N SER A 87 15.51 -22.85 3.58
CA SER A 87 16.06 -21.94 2.58
C SER A 87 15.80 -20.46 2.90
N TYR A 88 14.69 -20.17 3.62
CA TYR A 88 14.32 -18.83 4.08
C TYR A 88 15.38 -18.14 4.95
N LEU A 89 16.27 -18.90 5.59
CA LEU A 89 17.37 -18.36 6.39
C LEU A 89 18.37 -17.55 5.55
N TYR A 90 18.43 -17.79 4.24
CA TYR A 90 19.35 -17.14 3.31
C TYR A 90 18.64 -16.30 2.25
N TRP A 91 17.35 -16.00 2.45
CA TRP A 91 16.63 -15.10 1.57
C TRP A 91 17.20 -13.69 1.69
N ILE A 92 17.19 -12.98 0.56
CA ILE A 92 17.53 -11.56 0.51
C ILE A 92 16.28 -10.72 0.29
N TYR A 93 16.19 -9.62 1.02
CA TYR A 93 15.06 -8.70 0.96
C TYR A 93 15.48 -7.40 0.27
N PHE A 94 14.74 -7.05 -0.79
CA PHE A 94 14.82 -5.77 -1.47
C PHE A 94 13.53 -5.01 -1.18
N ALA A 95 13.62 -3.84 -0.57
CA ALA A 95 12.52 -2.89 -0.51
C ALA A 95 12.81 -1.79 -1.52
N LEU A 96 11.84 -1.46 -2.37
CA LEU A 96 11.89 -0.41 -3.38
C LEU A 96 10.87 0.65 -3.04
N ASP A 97 11.25 1.91 -3.13
CA ASP A 97 10.35 3.06 -2.98
C ASP A 97 10.92 4.34 -3.64
N ALA A 98 10.08 5.35 -3.83
CA ALA A 98 10.43 6.64 -4.42
C ALA A 98 10.09 7.83 -3.49
N CYS A 99 11.11 8.64 -3.20
CA CYS A 99 10.93 9.87 -2.43
C CYS A 99 10.83 11.12 -3.32
N PHE A 100 9.61 11.66 -3.46
CA PHE A 100 9.35 12.89 -4.23
C PHE A 100 9.68 14.19 -3.48
N ARG A 101 10.12 14.12 -2.22
CA ARG A 101 10.58 15.31 -1.48
C ARG A 101 11.99 15.73 -1.92
N LEU A 102 12.81 14.78 -2.39
CA LEU A 102 14.21 14.97 -2.78
C LEU A 102 14.34 15.50 -4.23
N LYS A 103 13.61 16.56 -4.54
CA LYS A 103 13.62 17.23 -5.85
C LYS A 103 14.91 18.01 -6.05
N GLN A 104 15.27 18.29 -7.30
CA GLN A 104 16.36 19.18 -7.67
C GLN A 104 15.91 20.15 -8.76
N HIS A 105 16.08 21.46 -8.54
CA HIS A 105 15.85 22.48 -9.56
C HIS A 105 16.90 22.41 -10.66
N LEU A 106 16.51 22.81 -11.86
CA LEU A 106 17.43 22.92 -13.00
C LEU A 106 18.30 24.18 -12.87
N VAL A 107 19.30 24.14 -11.99
CA VAL A 107 20.15 25.30 -11.63
C VAL A 107 21.59 25.21 -12.11
N SER A 108 22.05 24.04 -12.55
CA SER A 108 23.44 23.79 -12.99
C SER A 108 23.51 22.63 -14.01
N SER A 109 24.73 22.23 -14.38
CA SER A 109 25.01 21.10 -15.29
C SER A 109 26.21 20.29 -14.81
N GLU A 110 26.35 19.04 -15.29
CA GLU A 110 27.51 18.17 -15.00
C GLU A 110 28.85 18.83 -15.35
N LYS A 111 28.88 19.64 -16.41
CA LYS A 111 30.11 20.35 -16.81
C LYS A 111 30.57 21.37 -15.76
N MET A 112 29.61 22.03 -15.11
CA MET A 112 29.88 23.08 -14.12
C MET A 112 30.01 22.54 -12.70
N ASP A 113 29.31 21.45 -12.39
CA ASP A 113 29.33 20.79 -11.08
C ASP A 113 29.33 19.26 -11.24
N PRO A 114 30.47 18.67 -11.65
CA PRO A 114 30.55 17.24 -11.94
C PRO A 114 30.45 16.40 -10.68
N ASP A 115 29.82 15.24 -10.75
CA ASP A 115 29.91 14.23 -9.69
C ASP A 115 31.36 13.71 -9.58
N LEU A 116 31.88 13.63 -8.35
CA LEU A 116 33.21 13.07 -8.08
C LEU A 116 33.16 11.55 -7.85
N ASP A 117 31.97 11.01 -7.63
CA ASP A 117 31.73 9.63 -7.24
C ASP A 117 31.27 8.77 -8.44
N VAL A 118 30.51 9.34 -9.39
CA VAL A 118 30.07 8.73 -10.66
C VAL A 118 29.60 7.28 -10.50
N GLY A 119 28.79 7.03 -9.48
CA GLY A 119 28.24 5.70 -9.16
C GLY A 119 29.16 4.80 -8.30
N GLY A 120 30.28 5.31 -7.83
CA GLY A 120 31.22 4.61 -6.96
C GLY A 120 30.69 4.31 -5.55
N SER A 121 29.58 4.91 -5.10
CA SER A 121 28.99 4.66 -3.78
C SER A 121 27.52 4.24 -3.83
N TYR A 122 26.57 5.18 -3.72
CA TYR A 122 25.16 4.90 -3.52
C TYR A 122 24.27 5.36 -4.68
N PHE A 123 24.74 6.18 -5.62
CA PHE A 123 23.97 6.42 -6.85
C PHE A 123 24.33 5.41 -7.93
N THR A 124 23.41 5.15 -8.86
CA THR A 124 23.70 4.40 -10.10
C THR A 124 24.69 5.14 -10.99
N GLU A 125 25.29 4.46 -11.96
CA GLU A 125 26.19 5.07 -12.95
C GLU A 125 25.43 6.09 -13.81
N ASP A 126 25.63 7.37 -13.51
CA ASP A 126 24.77 8.46 -14.01
C ASP A 126 24.72 8.52 -15.55
N ALA A 127 25.86 8.37 -16.23
CA ALA A 127 25.92 8.45 -17.70
C ALA A 127 25.16 7.30 -18.39
N SER A 128 25.43 6.05 -18.00
CA SER A 128 24.77 4.86 -18.55
C SER A 128 23.27 4.87 -18.25
N PHE A 129 22.91 5.27 -17.03
CA PHE A 129 21.52 5.39 -16.60
C PHE A 129 20.77 6.44 -17.43
N ARG A 130 21.32 7.65 -17.59
CA ARG A 130 20.71 8.70 -18.40
C ARG A 130 20.59 8.32 -19.87
N GLN A 131 21.60 7.65 -20.44
CA GLN A 131 21.56 7.16 -21.82
C GLN A 131 20.41 6.16 -22.02
N TYR A 132 20.27 5.22 -21.09
CA TYR A 132 19.14 4.28 -21.11
C TYR A 132 17.81 5.00 -21.01
N LEU A 133 17.65 5.91 -20.04
CA LEU A 133 16.40 6.65 -19.86
C LEU A 133 16.02 7.50 -21.08
N ALA A 134 17.00 8.00 -21.83
CA ALA A 134 16.77 8.73 -23.08
C ALA A 134 16.26 7.81 -24.22
N SER A 135 16.57 6.52 -24.16
CA SER A 135 16.08 5.52 -25.12
C SER A 135 14.65 5.04 -24.86
N VAL A 136 14.14 5.26 -23.63
CA VAL A 136 12.83 4.79 -23.21
C VAL A 136 11.77 5.84 -23.50
N THR A 137 10.74 5.46 -24.28
CA THR A 137 9.55 6.28 -24.54
C THR A 137 8.60 6.30 -23.33
N ASP A 138 7.58 7.18 -23.35
CA ASP A 138 6.58 7.24 -22.27
C ASP A 138 5.94 5.84 -22.05
N GLN A 139 6.13 5.30 -20.85
CA GLN A 139 5.53 4.05 -20.38
C GLN A 139 4.20 4.40 -19.67
N GLN A 140 3.14 4.62 -20.43
CA GLN A 140 1.79 4.69 -19.85
C GLN A 140 1.33 3.27 -19.54
N GLU A 141 1.31 2.89 -18.25
CA GLU A 141 0.65 1.68 -17.80
C GLU A 141 -0.61 2.06 -17.01
N MET A 142 -1.75 1.47 -17.37
CA MET A 142 -3.02 1.73 -16.68
C MET A 142 -2.99 1.08 -15.29
N SER A 143 -3.29 1.86 -14.26
CA SER A 143 -3.47 1.32 -12.92
C SER A 143 -4.70 0.41 -12.89
N THR A 144 -4.48 -0.90 -12.69
CA THR A 144 -5.56 -1.89 -12.50
C THR A 144 -5.95 -2.05 -11.03
N CYS A 145 -5.44 -1.22 -10.13
CA CYS A 145 -5.71 -1.29 -8.70
C CYS A 145 -6.35 0.03 -8.26
N THR A 146 -7.65 0.00 -8.00
CA THR A 146 -8.49 1.19 -7.77
C THR A 146 -8.01 2.08 -6.62
N GLY A 147 -7.34 1.52 -5.61
CA GLY A 147 -6.77 2.25 -4.47
C GLY A 147 -5.48 3.04 -4.77
N LEU A 148 -4.86 2.87 -5.94
CA LEU A 148 -3.63 3.57 -6.34
C LEU A 148 -3.86 4.73 -7.32
N SER A 149 -5.12 5.15 -7.56
CA SER A 149 -5.39 6.29 -8.46
C SER A 149 -4.70 7.59 -8.02
N ALA A 150 -4.34 7.71 -6.73
CA ALA A 150 -3.53 8.81 -6.21
C ALA A 150 -2.06 8.78 -6.68
N LEU A 151 -1.47 7.60 -6.93
CA LEU A 151 -0.11 7.45 -7.49
C LEU A 151 -0.06 7.88 -8.96
N ASP A 152 -1.13 7.63 -9.74
CA ASP A 152 -1.25 8.12 -11.12
C ASP A 152 -1.22 9.66 -11.18
N HIS A 153 -1.73 10.35 -10.15
CA HIS A 153 -1.64 11.81 -10.02
C HIS A 153 -0.23 12.31 -9.66
N ALA A 154 0.59 11.52 -8.95
CA ALA A 154 1.99 11.88 -8.66
C ALA A 154 2.86 11.82 -9.92
N ASN A 155 2.59 10.87 -10.83
CA ASN A 155 3.31 10.71 -12.09
C ASN A 155 3.01 11.80 -13.13
N THR A 156 2.00 12.65 -12.91
CA THR A 156 1.52 13.63 -13.90
C THR A 156 1.79 15.10 -13.56
N LYS A 157 2.34 15.44 -12.39
CA LYS A 157 2.46 16.85 -11.93
C LYS A 157 3.90 17.36 -11.73
N PHE A 158 4.23 18.42 -12.49
CA PHE A 158 5.31 19.40 -12.30
C PHE A 158 6.78 18.93 -12.43
N ALA A 159 7.18 18.47 -13.62
CA ALA A 159 8.61 18.33 -13.97
C ALA A 159 9.26 19.66 -14.44
N ARG A 160 8.47 20.66 -14.85
CA ARG A 160 9.01 21.92 -15.41
C ARG A 160 9.78 22.69 -14.35
N GLY A 161 11.04 23.02 -14.66
CA GLY A 161 11.96 23.72 -13.74
C GLY A 161 12.75 22.80 -12.80
N TYR A 162 12.52 21.49 -12.86
CA TYR A 162 13.28 20.48 -12.10
C TYR A 162 14.17 19.67 -13.04
N ALA A 163 15.41 19.42 -12.62
CA ALA A 163 16.27 18.41 -13.22
C ALA A 163 15.88 17.00 -12.75
N THR A 164 15.47 16.91 -11.48
CA THR A 164 15.07 15.67 -10.80
C THR A 164 13.80 15.92 -9.98
N THR A 165 12.76 15.10 -10.16
CA THR A 165 11.47 15.16 -9.46
C THR A 165 11.44 14.34 -8.16
N GLY A 166 12.47 13.54 -7.88
CA GLY A 166 12.61 12.72 -6.69
C GLY A 166 13.76 11.72 -6.81
N VAL A 167 13.90 10.83 -5.84
CA VAL A 167 14.90 9.75 -5.87
C VAL A 167 14.19 8.43 -5.63
N GLY A 168 14.37 7.47 -6.54
CA GLY A 168 14.01 6.07 -6.31
C GLY A 168 15.13 5.40 -5.55
N LEU A 169 14.84 4.63 -4.52
CA LEU A 169 15.84 3.98 -3.68
C LEU A 169 15.45 2.54 -3.38
N GLY A 170 16.46 1.71 -3.18
CA GLY A 170 16.27 0.39 -2.58
C GLY A 170 17.18 0.12 -1.39
N VAL A 171 16.96 -1.03 -0.75
CA VAL A 171 17.68 -1.46 0.47
C VAL A 171 19.20 -1.34 0.31
N SER A 172 19.86 -0.79 1.35
CA SER A 172 21.25 -0.32 1.35
C SER A 172 21.47 1.07 0.72
N GLU A 173 20.37 1.80 0.51
CA GLU A 173 20.34 3.22 0.14
C GLU A 173 20.93 3.54 -1.22
N TRP A 174 20.90 2.57 -2.14
CA TRP A 174 21.23 2.89 -3.52
C TRP A 174 20.09 3.60 -4.21
N GLY A 175 20.39 4.75 -4.80
CA GLY A 175 19.44 5.68 -5.38
C GLY A 175 19.62 5.88 -6.89
N GLY A 176 18.52 6.16 -7.56
CA GLY A 176 18.48 6.67 -8.92
C GLY A 176 17.63 7.93 -8.99
N ASP A 177 18.13 8.96 -9.65
CA ASP A 177 17.37 10.19 -9.87
C ASP A 177 16.15 9.94 -10.76
N LEU A 178 15.01 10.50 -10.36
CA LEU A 178 13.73 10.41 -11.08
C LEU A 178 13.50 11.67 -11.91
N GLN A 179 13.40 11.56 -13.24
CA GLN A 179 13.24 12.74 -14.11
C GLN A 179 11.78 13.17 -14.25
N LYS A 180 10.84 12.23 -14.12
CA LYS A 180 9.40 12.47 -14.27
C LYS A 180 8.62 11.38 -13.53
N GLY A 181 8.28 11.63 -12.27
CA GLY A 181 7.57 10.65 -11.45
C GLY A 181 8.38 9.36 -11.27
N GLU A 182 7.71 8.31 -10.84
CA GLU A 182 8.30 6.99 -10.62
C GLU A 182 8.04 6.09 -11.84
N ARG A 183 8.80 6.32 -12.92
CA ARG A 183 8.71 5.47 -14.11
C ARG A 183 9.30 4.09 -13.82
N TYR A 184 8.70 3.05 -14.39
CA TYR A 184 9.23 1.69 -14.29
C TYR A 184 10.65 1.59 -14.83
N ALA A 185 11.00 2.31 -15.90
CA ALA A 185 12.38 2.36 -16.38
C ALA A 185 13.39 2.75 -15.29
N ASN A 186 13.06 3.74 -14.44
CA ASN A 186 13.93 4.17 -13.35
C ASN A 186 14.09 3.04 -12.31
N MET A 187 12.98 2.44 -11.88
CA MET A 187 12.97 1.39 -10.85
C MET A 187 13.53 0.05 -11.34
N ASP A 188 13.29 -0.31 -12.61
CA ASP A 188 13.85 -1.50 -13.26
C ASP A 188 15.38 -1.42 -13.33
N TYR A 189 15.93 -0.26 -13.74
CA TYR A 189 17.38 -0.06 -13.79
C TYR A 189 17.99 -0.15 -12.40
N ALA A 190 17.40 0.53 -11.41
CA ALA A 190 17.85 0.45 -10.02
C ALA A 190 17.81 -1.00 -9.49
N PHE A 191 16.73 -1.73 -9.76
CA PHE A 191 16.61 -3.15 -9.42
C PHE A 191 17.67 -4.02 -10.10
N GLY A 192 17.94 -3.80 -11.39
CA GLY A 192 19.01 -4.47 -12.12
C GLY A 192 20.40 -4.19 -11.52
N SER A 193 20.68 -2.95 -11.11
CA SER A 193 21.90 -2.58 -10.40
C SER A 193 22.03 -3.31 -9.06
N PHE A 194 20.94 -3.43 -8.29
CA PHE A 194 20.96 -4.17 -7.01
C PHE A 194 21.34 -5.64 -7.16
N LEU A 195 20.84 -6.29 -8.20
CA LEU A 195 21.08 -7.70 -8.44
C LEU A 195 22.56 -8.00 -8.71
N TRP A 196 23.31 -7.04 -9.24
CA TRP A 196 24.75 -7.17 -9.50
C TRP A 196 25.59 -7.52 -8.27
N HIS A 197 25.16 -7.08 -7.09
CA HIS A 197 25.92 -7.25 -5.86
C HIS A 197 25.60 -8.55 -5.11
N HIS A 198 24.77 -9.44 -5.66
CA HIS A 198 24.24 -10.61 -4.95
C HIS A 198 24.27 -11.88 -5.80
N ASP A 199 24.46 -13.04 -5.16
CA ASP A 199 24.45 -14.33 -5.86
C ASP A 199 23.07 -14.59 -6.50
N PRO A 200 23.00 -14.90 -7.81
CA PRO A 200 21.75 -15.23 -8.50
C PRO A 200 20.96 -16.37 -7.85
N ALA A 201 21.63 -17.31 -7.17
CA ALA A 201 21.01 -18.46 -6.52
C ALA A 201 20.21 -18.10 -5.25
N PHE A 202 20.39 -16.91 -4.66
CA PHE A 202 19.55 -16.51 -3.53
C PHE A 202 18.08 -16.38 -3.94
N THR A 203 17.18 -16.81 -3.07
CA THR A 203 15.77 -16.45 -3.19
C THR A 203 15.58 -15.00 -2.75
N LYS A 204 14.81 -14.24 -3.53
CA LYS A 204 14.70 -12.79 -3.41
C LYS A 204 13.27 -12.43 -3.03
N VAL A 205 13.08 -11.62 -1.99
CA VAL A 205 11.79 -11.03 -1.64
C VAL A 205 11.84 -9.55 -1.97
N VAL A 206 11.04 -9.11 -2.93
CA VAL A 206 11.00 -7.71 -3.38
C VAL A 206 9.72 -7.08 -2.87
N SER A 207 9.82 -6.21 -1.87
CA SER A 207 8.72 -5.38 -1.38
C SER A 207 8.67 -4.06 -2.13
N TYR A 208 7.52 -3.72 -2.67
CA TYR A 208 7.29 -2.47 -3.38
C TYR A 208 5.81 -2.11 -3.31
N ASP A 209 5.49 -0.85 -3.05
CA ASP A 209 4.11 -0.35 -2.96
C ASP A 209 3.26 -0.81 -4.14
N ILE A 210 3.78 -0.64 -5.35
CA ILE A 210 3.08 -1.02 -6.58
C ILE A 210 3.57 -2.36 -7.12
N ALA A 211 4.08 -3.25 -6.27
CA ALA A 211 4.54 -4.59 -6.67
C ALA A 211 3.47 -5.33 -7.49
N CYS A 212 2.19 -5.20 -7.13
CA CYS A 212 1.06 -5.83 -7.84
C CYS A 212 0.85 -5.38 -9.30
N GLN A 213 1.46 -4.28 -9.71
CA GLN A 213 1.45 -3.77 -11.07
C GLN A 213 2.82 -3.98 -11.71
N TRP A 214 3.87 -3.55 -11.01
CA TRP A 214 5.24 -3.58 -11.50
C TRP A 214 5.72 -4.99 -11.87
N HIS A 215 5.36 -6.00 -11.07
CA HIS A 215 5.82 -7.38 -11.26
C HIS A 215 5.35 -8.03 -12.57
N LYS A 216 4.26 -7.54 -13.19
CA LYS A 216 3.64 -8.18 -14.36
C LYS A 216 4.58 -8.29 -15.55
N ASN A 217 5.35 -7.23 -15.80
CA ASN A 217 6.25 -7.14 -16.94
C ASN A 217 7.73 -7.03 -16.54
N VAL A 218 8.06 -7.05 -15.24
CA VAL A 218 9.44 -6.85 -14.76
C VAL A 218 10.44 -7.84 -15.35
N VAL A 219 10.07 -9.12 -15.51
CA VAL A 219 10.94 -10.14 -16.10
C VAL A 219 11.36 -9.75 -17.52
N ARG A 220 10.40 -9.29 -18.33
CA ARG A 220 10.66 -8.81 -19.69
C ARG A 220 11.48 -7.52 -19.68
N ARG A 221 11.10 -6.54 -18.85
CA ARG A 221 11.75 -5.22 -18.84
C ARG A 221 13.20 -5.30 -18.37
N VAL A 222 13.48 -6.04 -17.30
CA VAL A 222 14.84 -6.23 -16.75
C VAL A 222 15.75 -6.97 -17.72
N LYS A 223 15.22 -7.90 -18.52
CA LYS A 223 15.98 -8.60 -19.57
C LYS A 223 16.36 -7.70 -20.76
N LEU A 224 15.66 -6.57 -20.95
CA LEU A 224 15.90 -5.60 -22.02
C LEU A 224 16.75 -4.40 -21.56
N LEU A 225 17.19 -4.39 -20.30
CA LEU A 225 18.07 -3.34 -19.78
C LEU A 225 19.45 -3.37 -20.47
N PRO A 226 20.25 -2.30 -20.34
CA PRO A 226 21.64 -2.32 -20.78
C PRO A 226 22.42 -3.48 -20.16
N SER A 227 23.41 -4.01 -20.90
CA SER A 227 24.17 -5.21 -20.53
C SER A 227 24.77 -5.16 -19.11
N LEU A 228 25.09 -3.96 -18.61
CA LEU A 228 25.62 -3.76 -17.27
C LEU A 228 24.65 -4.18 -16.15
N VAL A 229 23.34 -4.02 -16.37
CA VAL A 229 22.30 -4.22 -15.34
C VAL A 229 21.17 -5.15 -15.83
N SER A 230 21.41 -5.87 -16.93
CA SER A 230 20.45 -6.80 -17.53
C SER A 230 20.51 -8.17 -16.86
N TRP A 231 19.34 -8.71 -16.51
CA TRP A 231 19.20 -10.02 -15.87
C TRP A 231 18.06 -10.83 -16.48
N ASP A 232 18.27 -12.15 -16.61
CA ASP A 232 17.18 -13.07 -16.92
C ASP A 232 16.50 -13.54 -15.62
N LEU A 233 15.55 -12.74 -15.15
CA LEU A 233 14.82 -13.03 -13.91
C LEU A 233 14.00 -14.32 -13.97
N SER A 234 13.77 -14.91 -15.15
CA SER A 234 13.09 -16.20 -15.26
C SER A 234 13.89 -17.36 -14.66
N LEU A 235 15.20 -17.17 -14.48
CA LEU A 235 16.10 -18.13 -13.84
C LEU A 235 16.21 -17.94 -12.32
N HIS A 236 15.51 -16.95 -11.76
CA HIS A 236 15.63 -16.56 -10.35
C HIS A 236 14.35 -16.90 -9.58
N LYS A 237 14.48 -17.36 -8.32
CA LYS A 237 13.34 -17.49 -7.39
C LYS A 237 13.07 -16.12 -6.74
N ILE A 238 11.98 -15.46 -7.15
CA ILE A 238 11.62 -14.11 -6.68
C ILE A 238 10.17 -14.12 -6.17
N PHE A 239 9.98 -13.65 -4.95
CA PHE A 239 8.68 -13.32 -4.38
C PHE A 239 8.49 -11.81 -4.41
N PHE A 240 7.32 -11.38 -4.86
CA PHE A 240 6.93 -9.97 -4.80
C PHE A 240 5.97 -9.78 -3.65
N ALA A 241 6.14 -8.68 -2.93
CA ALA A 241 5.32 -8.33 -1.79
C ALA A 241 5.00 -6.82 -1.80
N ILE A 242 3.96 -6.44 -1.07
CA ILE A 242 3.65 -5.05 -0.78
C ILE A 242 3.89 -4.84 0.72
N PRO A 243 4.56 -3.74 1.13
CA PRO A 243 4.78 -3.42 2.54
C PRO A 243 3.48 -3.44 3.36
N LYS A 244 3.58 -3.84 4.64
CA LYS A 244 2.41 -4.13 5.50
C LYS A 244 1.49 -2.95 5.73
N LEU A 245 2.00 -1.72 5.74
CA LEU A 245 1.17 -0.52 5.87
C LEU A 245 0.42 -0.26 4.56
N HIS A 246 1.11 -0.41 3.43
CA HIS A 246 0.61 -0.03 2.11
C HIS A 246 -0.41 -1.04 1.57
N ILE A 247 -0.25 -2.33 1.88
CA ILE A 247 -1.10 -3.41 1.34
C ILE A 247 -2.60 -3.19 1.58
N HIS A 248 -2.98 -2.59 2.71
CA HIS A 248 -4.37 -2.28 3.03
C HIS A 248 -5.03 -1.28 2.06
N GLY A 249 -4.24 -0.45 1.38
CA GLY A 249 -4.70 0.46 0.34
C GLY A 249 -4.99 -0.23 -1.00
N HIS A 250 -4.64 -1.51 -1.17
CA HIS A 250 -4.88 -2.23 -2.41
C HIS A 250 -6.20 -3.02 -2.38
N GLN A 251 -6.69 -3.39 -3.56
CA GLN A 251 -7.83 -4.31 -3.69
C GLN A 251 -7.56 -5.65 -3.00
N LEU A 252 -8.62 -6.33 -2.55
CA LEU A 252 -8.53 -7.60 -1.82
C LEU A 252 -7.65 -8.65 -2.52
N ALA A 253 -7.77 -8.78 -3.85
CA ALA A 253 -6.94 -9.70 -4.63
C ALA A 253 -5.43 -9.44 -4.47
N CYS A 254 -5.02 -8.17 -4.34
CA CYS A 254 -3.63 -7.82 -4.07
C CYS A 254 -3.25 -8.14 -2.62
N GLN A 255 -4.13 -7.85 -1.66
CA GLN A 255 -3.91 -8.15 -0.23
C GLN A 255 -3.67 -9.64 0.01
N LEU A 256 -4.41 -10.49 -0.68
CA LEU A 256 -4.27 -11.93 -0.58
C LEU A 256 -2.99 -12.45 -1.24
N ARG A 257 -2.55 -11.81 -2.32
CA ARG A 257 -1.43 -12.28 -3.13
C ARG A 257 -0.06 -11.76 -2.71
N PHE A 258 0.03 -10.50 -2.29
CA PHE A 258 1.30 -9.80 -2.05
C PHE A 258 1.55 -9.48 -0.58
N SER A 259 0.72 -9.98 0.33
CA SER A 259 0.92 -9.77 1.77
C SER A 259 2.09 -10.60 2.30
N LEU A 260 3.03 -9.93 2.98
CA LEU A 260 4.12 -10.59 3.71
C LEU A 260 3.63 -11.51 4.83
N ASN A 261 2.40 -11.33 5.35
CA ASN A 261 1.85 -12.21 6.39
C ASN A 261 1.54 -13.61 5.85
N TRP A 262 1.31 -13.75 4.54
CA TRP A 262 1.01 -15.02 3.88
C TRP A 262 2.22 -15.64 3.17
N LEU A 263 3.37 -14.94 3.16
CA LEU A 263 4.59 -15.45 2.57
C LEU A 263 5.35 -16.29 3.61
N TRP A 264 5.26 -17.61 3.47
CA TRP A 264 6.00 -18.54 4.31
C TRP A 264 7.51 -18.24 4.26
N GLY A 265 8.19 -18.23 5.42
CA GLY A 265 9.61 -17.86 5.52
C GLY A 265 9.89 -16.37 5.63
N ALA A 266 8.92 -15.48 5.36
CA ALA A 266 9.10 -14.03 5.50
C ALA A 266 9.26 -13.55 6.96
N GLY A 267 8.82 -14.38 7.91
CA GLY A 267 8.83 -14.07 9.33
C GLY A 267 8.00 -12.83 9.67
N ARG A 268 8.54 -11.97 10.54
CA ARG A 268 7.89 -10.70 10.94
C ARG A 268 8.39 -9.48 10.15
N THR A 269 8.99 -9.70 8.98
CA THR A 269 9.40 -8.61 8.07
C THR A 269 8.20 -7.75 7.70
N ASP A 270 8.36 -6.42 7.74
CA ASP A 270 7.28 -5.45 7.45
C ASP A 270 7.34 -4.89 6.02
N GLY A 271 8.52 -4.88 5.38
CA GLY A 271 8.73 -4.27 4.07
C GLY A 271 8.89 -2.74 4.10
N GLU A 272 8.78 -2.12 5.28
CA GLU A 272 8.74 -0.67 5.51
C GLU A 272 10.13 -0.06 5.77
N GLY A 273 11.18 -0.88 5.64
CA GLY A 273 12.54 -0.46 5.99
C GLY A 273 13.06 0.73 5.17
N VAL A 274 12.58 0.87 3.94
CA VAL A 274 12.96 1.95 3.00
C VAL A 274 12.35 3.31 3.37
N GLU A 275 11.26 3.34 4.15
CA GLU A 275 10.61 4.58 4.62
C GLU A 275 11.41 5.29 5.72
N ARG A 276 12.12 4.52 6.55
CA ARG A 276 12.88 5.04 7.70
C ARG A 276 14.01 6.01 7.30
N PRO A 277 14.83 5.75 6.26
CA PRO A 277 15.80 6.73 5.80
C PRO A 277 15.15 8.01 5.24
N TRP A 278 13.92 7.97 4.71
CA TRP A 278 13.25 9.18 4.23
C TRP A 278 12.98 10.21 5.32
N ALA A 279 12.62 9.76 6.52
CA ALA A 279 12.52 10.65 7.67
C ALA A 279 13.86 11.31 7.99
N HIS A 280 14.99 10.60 7.84
CA HIS A 280 16.33 11.13 8.07
C HIS A 280 16.79 12.10 6.96
N LEU A 281 16.37 11.89 5.71
CA LEU A 281 16.74 12.74 4.57
C LEU A 281 15.81 13.94 4.40
N GLY A 282 14.62 13.93 4.99
CA GLY A 282 13.67 15.05 4.95
C GLY A 282 14.30 16.42 5.26
N PRO A 283 15.11 16.56 6.34
CA PRO A 283 15.78 17.82 6.67
C PRO A 283 16.75 18.35 5.60
N ILE A 284 17.34 17.49 4.77
CA ILE A 284 18.30 17.92 3.73
C ILE A 284 17.64 18.18 2.38
N ALA A 285 16.37 17.80 2.22
CA ALA A 285 15.64 17.94 0.96
C ALA A 285 15.61 19.38 0.45
N SER A 286 15.43 20.36 1.33
CA SER A 286 15.48 21.79 0.97
C SER A 286 16.86 22.22 0.50
N SER A 287 17.92 21.81 1.21
CA SER A 287 19.30 22.20 0.90
C SER A 287 19.82 21.57 -0.39
N THR A 288 19.40 20.34 -0.70
CA THR A 288 19.83 19.60 -1.88
C THR A 288 19.05 20.01 -3.13
N ARG A 289 17.89 20.65 -2.97
CA ARG A 289 17.03 21.09 -4.07
C ARG A 289 17.69 22.11 -4.98
N ASP A 290 18.49 23.01 -4.41
CA ASP A 290 19.11 24.12 -5.14
C ASP A 290 20.61 23.87 -5.39
N MET A 291 21.09 22.64 -5.14
CA MET A 291 22.47 22.23 -5.46
C MET A 291 22.60 21.83 -6.93
N GLY A 292 23.80 22.00 -7.50
CA GLY A 292 24.15 21.37 -8.76
C GLY A 292 24.24 19.84 -8.64
N PRO A 293 24.27 19.11 -9.77
CA PRO A 293 24.16 17.65 -9.78
C PRO A 293 25.24 16.95 -8.95
N GLY A 294 26.51 17.24 -9.18
CA GLY A 294 27.61 16.61 -8.44
C GLY A 294 27.64 16.98 -6.96
N SER A 295 27.31 18.22 -6.60
CA SER A 295 27.22 18.63 -5.20
C SER A 295 26.05 17.97 -4.47
N ARG A 296 24.93 17.77 -5.17
CA ARG A 296 23.75 17.05 -4.65
C ARG A 296 24.08 15.59 -4.40
N HIS A 297 24.58 14.86 -5.41
CA HIS A 297 24.96 13.45 -5.25
C HIS A 297 25.98 13.27 -4.13
N GLY A 298 27.05 14.06 -4.11
CA GLY A 298 28.06 13.98 -3.05
C GLY A 298 27.51 14.27 -1.65
N THR A 299 26.55 15.18 -1.52
CA THR A 299 25.87 15.43 -0.23
C THR A 299 25.00 14.24 0.17
N MET A 300 24.19 13.72 -0.76
CA MET A 300 23.32 12.58 -0.49
C MET A 300 24.11 11.30 -0.17
N ASN A 301 25.20 11.02 -0.89
CA ASN A 301 26.11 9.90 -0.61
C ASN A 301 26.72 9.97 0.79
N ASP A 302 27.10 11.17 1.26
CA ASP A 302 27.60 11.35 2.64
C ASP A 302 26.53 11.00 3.68
N HIS A 303 25.26 11.40 3.44
CA HIS A 303 24.13 11.06 4.30
C HIS A 303 23.76 9.57 4.24
N PHE A 304 23.70 8.97 3.05
CA PHE A 304 23.48 7.52 2.89
C PHE A 304 24.59 6.71 3.55
N GLY A 305 25.84 7.16 3.41
CA GLY A 305 26.99 6.56 4.07
C GLY A 305 26.93 6.64 5.59
N HIS A 306 26.54 7.80 6.13
CA HIS A 306 26.31 7.92 7.57
C HIS A 306 25.20 6.99 8.06
N TRP A 307 24.06 6.96 7.37
CA TRP A 307 22.93 6.11 7.73
C TRP A 307 23.31 4.62 7.71
N ASN A 308 23.99 4.17 6.66
CA ASN A 308 24.51 2.81 6.56
C ASN A 308 25.53 2.48 7.67
N TRP A 309 26.40 3.43 8.03
CA TRP A 309 27.31 3.26 9.16
C TRP A 309 26.57 3.11 10.49
N VAL A 310 25.54 3.91 10.75
CA VAL A 310 24.73 3.82 11.98
C VAL A 310 23.99 2.49 12.03
N LYS A 311 23.42 2.02 10.90
CA LYS A 311 22.82 0.68 10.83
C LYS A 311 23.84 -0.41 11.14
N LEU A 312 25.04 -0.31 10.56
CA LEU A 312 26.11 -1.28 10.77
C LEU A 312 26.53 -1.36 12.25
N THR A 313 26.82 -0.22 12.89
CA THR A 313 27.27 -0.20 14.29
C THR A 313 26.14 -0.53 15.27
N GLY A 314 24.90 -0.20 14.93
CA GLY A 314 23.72 -0.52 15.73
C GLY A 314 23.20 -1.96 15.55
N LEU A 315 23.70 -2.71 14.57
CA LEU A 315 23.14 -4.00 14.16
C LEU A 315 23.11 -5.01 15.31
N GLY A 316 24.18 -5.13 16.09
CA GLY A 316 24.24 -6.07 17.21
C GLY A 316 23.16 -5.80 18.27
N THR A 317 22.98 -4.53 18.65
CA THR A 317 21.93 -4.10 19.59
C THR A 317 20.53 -4.37 19.02
N LEU A 318 20.33 -4.08 17.73
CA LEU A 318 19.07 -4.34 17.04
C LEU A 318 18.75 -5.84 17.04
N LEU A 319 19.69 -6.69 16.62
CA LEU A 319 19.51 -8.14 16.55
C LEU A 319 19.23 -8.74 17.92
N LEU A 320 19.93 -8.32 18.98
CA LEU A 320 19.67 -8.78 20.34
C LEU A 320 18.25 -8.41 20.81
N LYS A 321 17.81 -7.17 20.53
CA LYS A 321 16.45 -6.73 20.85
C LYS A 321 15.41 -7.57 20.10
N GLN A 322 15.60 -7.77 18.80
CA GLN A 322 14.68 -8.54 17.97
C GLN A 322 14.65 -10.02 18.37
N TYR A 323 15.80 -10.60 18.73
CA TYR A 323 15.88 -11.98 19.19
C TYR A 323 15.11 -12.20 20.50
N ARG A 324 15.25 -11.29 21.48
CA ARG A 324 14.49 -11.36 22.74
C ARG A 324 13.00 -11.21 22.52
N LEU A 325 12.59 -10.34 21.60
CA LEU A 325 11.18 -10.20 21.22
C LEU A 325 10.69 -11.48 20.55
N ALA A 326 11.43 -12.02 19.59
CA ALA A 326 11.08 -13.24 18.87
C ALA A 326 10.86 -14.43 19.81
N ILE A 327 11.72 -14.65 20.81
CA ILE A 327 11.53 -15.71 21.82
C ILE A 327 10.22 -15.51 22.59
N ARG A 328 9.95 -14.27 23.04
CA ARG A 328 8.75 -13.96 23.81
C ARG A 328 7.49 -14.23 22.99
N GLU A 329 7.43 -13.68 21.78
CA GLU A 329 6.29 -13.85 20.89
C GLU A 329 6.12 -15.31 20.45
N MET A 330 7.23 -16.03 20.21
CA MET A 330 7.19 -17.46 19.90
C MET A 330 6.52 -18.26 21.01
N ASN A 331 6.86 -18.01 22.28
CA ASN A 331 6.24 -18.72 23.40
C ASN A 331 4.73 -18.46 23.47
N ILE A 332 4.31 -17.20 23.34
CA ILE A 332 2.89 -16.82 23.34
C ILE A 332 2.15 -17.49 22.18
N HIS A 333 2.68 -17.38 20.96
CA HIS A 333 2.07 -17.98 19.78
C HIS A 333 2.03 -19.51 19.86
N TRP A 334 3.05 -20.14 20.43
CA TRP A 334 3.11 -21.58 20.62
C TRP A 334 2.02 -22.07 21.59
N GLU A 335 1.86 -21.40 22.73
CA GLU A 335 0.81 -21.72 23.70
C GLU A 335 -0.58 -21.55 23.09
N ASN A 336 -0.84 -20.42 22.42
CA ASN A 336 -2.11 -20.17 21.74
C ASN A 336 -2.41 -21.20 20.64
N LEU A 337 -1.41 -21.55 19.82
CA LEU A 337 -1.57 -22.54 18.77
C LEU A 337 -1.84 -23.93 19.35
N LYS A 338 -1.16 -24.29 20.44
CA LYS A 338 -1.36 -25.55 21.14
C LYS A 338 -2.80 -25.64 21.69
N GLU A 339 -3.26 -24.63 22.42
CA GLU A 339 -4.63 -24.60 22.96
C GLU A 339 -5.67 -24.66 21.84
N PHE A 340 -5.48 -23.89 20.76
CA PHE A 340 -6.35 -23.94 19.59
C PHE A 340 -6.39 -25.32 18.95
N THR A 341 -5.22 -25.97 18.81
CA THR A 341 -5.11 -27.29 18.19
C THR A 341 -5.79 -28.36 19.05
N GLU A 342 -5.58 -28.33 20.37
CA GLU A 342 -6.23 -29.23 21.31
C GLU A 342 -7.75 -29.03 21.33
N GLY A 343 -8.21 -27.78 21.31
CA GLY A 343 -9.65 -27.44 21.33
C GLY A 343 -10.40 -27.79 20.04
N LYS A 344 -9.73 -27.83 18.89
CA LYS A 344 -10.34 -28.19 17.59
C LYS A 344 -10.13 -29.65 17.20
N GLY A 345 -9.14 -30.33 17.79
CA GLY A 345 -8.93 -31.76 17.62
C GLY A 345 -8.63 -32.13 16.15
N PRO A 346 -9.26 -33.19 15.60
CA PRO A 346 -8.93 -33.72 14.27
C PRO A 346 -9.06 -32.75 13.10
N ASP A 347 -9.89 -31.70 13.22
CA ASP A 347 -10.09 -30.72 12.16
C ASP A 347 -8.81 -29.94 11.82
N THR A 348 -7.91 -29.77 12.80
CA THR A 348 -6.62 -29.08 12.59
C THR A 348 -5.72 -29.77 11.59
N VAL A 349 -5.72 -31.11 11.56
CA VAL A 349 -4.93 -31.90 10.60
C VAL A 349 -5.40 -31.62 9.17
N LYS A 350 -6.73 -31.53 8.99
CA LYS A 350 -7.32 -31.17 7.69
C LYS A 350 -6.92 -29.75 7.29
N TRP A 351 -6.99 -28.79 8.21
CA TRP A 351 -6.64 -27.40 7.90
C TRP A 351 -5.16 -27.20 7.61
N GLU A 352 -4.26 -27.85 8.36
CA GLU A 352 -2.83 -27.83 8.04
C GLU A 352 -2.55 -28.39 6.64
N ALA A 353 -3.21 -29.50 6.26
CA ALA A 353 -3.06 -30.06 4.92
C ALA A 353 -3.53 -29.07 3.83
N MET A 354 -4.63 -28.36 4.08
CA MET A 354 -5.12 -27.31 3.17
C MET A 354 -4.13 -26.14 3.08
N ILE A 355 -3.53 -25.71 4.19
CA ILE A 355 -2.52 -24.63 4.22
C ILE A 355 -1.30 -25.05 3.40
N ARG A 356 -0.76 -26.24 3.64
CA ARG A 356 0.42 -26.74 2.91
C ARG A 356 0.15 -26.92 1.42
N ALA A 357 -1.06 -27.36 1.05
CA ALA A 357 -1.46 -27.46 -0.35
C ALA A 357 -1.47 -26.07 -1.02
N TRP A 358 -2.07 -25.08 -0.37
CA TRP A 358 -2.09 -23.70 -0.86
C TRP A 358 -0.69 -23.08 -0.95
N GLU A 359 0.15 -23.22 0.09
CA GLU A 359 1.53 -22.75 0.09
C GLU A 359 2.36 -23.40 -1.03
N GLY A 360 2.14 -24.69 -1.31
CA GLY A 360 2.77 -25.39 -2.42
C GLY A 360 2.38 -24.84 -3.79
N GLU A 361 1.13 -24.36 -3.97
CA GLU A 361 0.74 -23.66 -5.21
C GLU A 361 1.41 -22.29 -5.34
N LEU A 362 1.69 -21.60 -4.23
CA LEU A 362 2.37 -20.30 -4.26
C LEU A 362 3.83 -20.40 -4.76
N GLU A 363 4.48 -21.55 -4.57
CA GLU A 363 5.83 -21.81 -5.12
C GLU A 363 5.84 -22.02 -6.64
N LYS A 364 4.70 -22.38 -7.23
CA LYS A 364 4.58 -22.61 -8.68
C LYS A 364 4.37 -21.28 -9.43
N PRO A 365 4.86 -21.19 -10.68
CA PRO A 365 4.46 -20.13 -11.61
C PRO A 365 2.94 -20.02 -11.70
N GLU A 366 2.41 -18.80 -11.72
CA GLU A 366 0.96 -18.53 -11.68
C GLU A 366 0.16 -19.28 -12.75
N ASN A 367 0.69 -19.40 -13.96
CA ASN A 367 0.09 -20.11 -15.08
C ASN A 367 0.04 -21.64 -14.92
N SER A 368 0.78 -22.18 -13.95
CA SER A 368 0.87 -23.62 -13.65
C SER A 368 0.20 -24.03 -12.34
N ARG A 369 -0.43 -23.09 -11.64
CA ARG A 369 -1.12 -23.34 -10.37
C ARG A 369 -2.42 -24.09 -10.59
N ASP A 370 -2.70 -25.04 -9.71
CA ASP A 370 -3.98 -25.74 -9.68
C ASP A 370 -5.06 -24.83 -9.08
N LYS A 371 -6.00 -24.41 -9.93
CA LYS A 371 -7.11 -23.54 -9.55
C LYS A 371 -8.14 -24.22 -8.64
N THR A 372 -8.06 -25.54 -8.46
CA THR A 372 -8.94 -26.28 -7.54
C THR A 372 -8.50 -26.13 -6.08
N VAL A 373 -7.23 -25.76 -5.83
CA VAL A 373 -6.72 -25.48 -4.49
C VAL A 373 -7.24 -24.11 -4.05
N ILE A 374 -8.08 -24.11 -3.01
CA ILE A 374 -8.77 -22.92 -2.51
C ILE A 374 -7.81 -22.04 -1.72
N ASN A 375 -7.82 -20.73 -1.98
CA ASN A 375 -7.15 -19.75 -1.14
C ASN A 375 -7.88 -19.64 0.21
N LEU A 376 -7.25 -20.18 1.26
CA LEU A 376 -7.83 -20.20 2.61
C LEU A 376 -7.97 -18.81 3.26
N TYR A 377 -7.18 -17.85 2.79
CA TYR A 377 -7.18 -16.49 3.32
C TYR A 377 -8.22 -15.60 2.65
N GLU A 378 -8.81 -16.05 1.55
CA GLU A 378 -9.90 -15.34 0.88
C GLU A 378 -11.23 -15.66 1.56
N VAL A 379 -11.95 -14.63 2.01
CA VAL A 379 -13.31 -14.81 2.50
C VAL A 379 -14.18 -15.27 1.33
N PRO A 380 -14.91 -16.40 1.43
CA PRO A 380 -15.75 -16.89 0.35
C PRO A 380 -16.74 -15.82 -0.08
N ARG A 381 -16.84 -15.58 -1.40
CA ARG A 381 -17.87 -14.70 -1.95
C ARG A 381 -19.23 -15.29 -1.62
N SER A 382 -20.02 -14.59 -0.81
CA SER A 382 -21.35 -15.01 -0.40
C SER A 382 -22.44 -14.74 -1.46
N GLY A 383 -22.06 -14.42 -2.70
CA GLY A 383 -22.96 -14.11 -3.81
C GLY A 383 -22.93 -12.63 -4.20
N LEU A 384 -24.03 -12.13 -4.79
CA LEU A 384 -24.18 -10.73 -5.21
C LEU A 384 -24.23 -9.79 -4.01
N THR A 385 -23.57 -8.64 -4.11
CA THR A 385 -23.67 -7.54 -3.14
C THR A 385 -24.95 -6.74 -3.37
N GLU A 386 -25.33 -5.88 -2.41
CA GLU A 386 -26.46 -4.98 -2.59
C GLU A 386 -26.31 -4.07 -3.81
N SER A 387 -25.09 -3.59 -4.09
CA SER A 387 -24.80 -2.82 -5.30
C SER A 387 -24.97 -3.65 -6.57
N ASP A 388 -24.57 -4.92 -6.56
CA ASP A 388 -24.72 -5.80 -7.72
C ASP A 388 -26.21 -6.11 -7.99
N VAL A 389 -26.99 -6.36 -6.93
CA VAL A 389 -28.44 -6.57 -7.04
C VAL A 389 -29.13 -5.31 -7.54
N ARG A 390 -28.76 -4.12 -7.03
CA ARG A 390 -29.28 -2.84 -7.54
C ARG A 390 -28.92 -2.63 -9.01
N LEU A 391 -27.70 -2.98 -9.44
CA LEU A 391 -27.28 -2.90 -10.83
C LEU A 391 -28.11 -3.83 -11.71
N HIS A 392 -28.19 -5.12 -11.39
CA HIS A 392 -28.98 -6.10 -12.14
C HIS A 392 -30.44 -5.68 -12.29
N LEU A 393 -31.07 -5.20 -11.21
CA LEU A 393 -32.45 -4.73 -11.24
C LEU A 393 -32.64 -3.43 -12.03
N THR A 394 -31.60 -2.60 -12.13
CA THR A 394 -31.62 -1.38 -12.95
C THR A 394 -31.42 -1.70 -14.43
N GLU A 395 -30.51 -2.63 -14.76
CA GLU A 395 -30.30 -3.13 -16.12
C GLU A 395 -31.54 -3.85 -16.66
N ALA A 396 -32.18 -4.70 -15.85
CA ALA A 396 -33.44 -5.35 -16.21
C ALA A 396 -34.55 -4.33 -16.53
N LYS A 397 -34.62 -3.23 -15.77
CA LYS A 397 -35.57 -2.13 -16.06
C LYS A 397 -35.22 -1.34 -17.32
N ALA A 398 -33.94 -1.10 -17.58
CA ALA A 398 -33.53 -0.46 -18.83
C ALA A 398 -33.97 -1.29 -20.04
N GLN A 399 -33.94 -2.62 -19.91
CA GLN A 399 -34.46 -3.55 -20.91
C GLN A 399 -35.99 -3.51 -21.01
N GLU A 400 -36.73 -3.59 -19.90
CA GLU A 400 -38.20 -3.45 -19.90
C GLU A 400 -38.67 -2.12 -20.52
N ALA A 401 -37.96 -1.02 -20.26
CA ALA A 401 -38.25 0.29 -20.84
C ALA A 401 -37.98 0.32 -22.35
N ALA A 402 -36.92 -0.35 -22.82
CA ALA A 402 -36.65 -0.52 -24.25
C ALA A 402 -37.72 -1.38 -24.96
N GLU A 403 -38.37 -2.28 -24.23
CA GLU A 403 -39.50 -3.10 -24.68
C GLU A 403 -40.86 -2.40 -24.57
N GLY A 404 -40.89 -1.13 -24.10
CA GLY A 404 -42.09 -0.29 -24.10
C GLY A 404 -42.94 -0.34 -22.82
N LEU A 405 -42.45 -0.95 -21.75
CA LEU A 405 -43.09 -0.93 -20.43
C LEU A 405 -42.64 0.31 -19.63
N PHE A 406 -43.57 1.24 -19.38
CA PHE A 406 -43.28 2.47 -18.62
C PHE A 406 -43.49 2.29 -17.11
N ALA A 407 -42.72 3.04 -16.31
CA ALA A 407 -42.83 3.03 -14.86
C ALA A 407 -44.11 3.74 -14.37
N ILE A 408 -44.72 3.21 -13.30
CA ILE A 408 -45.93 3.77 -12.67
C ILE A 408 -45.64 5.11 -11.97
N HIS A 409 -44.39 5.33 -11.56
CA HIS A 409 -43.92 6.53 -10.88
C HIS A 409 -42.44 6.78 -11.20
N ASP A 410 -42.00 8.03 -11.11
CA ASP A 410 -40.62 8.50 -11.37
C ASP A 410 -39.57 7.73 -10.54
N VAL A 411 -39.97 7.33 -9.33
CA VAL A 411 -39.23 6.40 -8.47
C VAL A 411 -39.64 4.97 -8.83
N GLY A 412 -38.72 4.22 -9.42
CA GLY A 412 -38.95 2.83 -9.77
C GLY A 412 -39.04 1.89 -8.54
N PRO A 413 -39.66 0.70 -8.68
CA PRO A 413 -39.88 -0.29 -7.61
C PRO A 413 -38.66 -0.63 -6.74
N THR A 414 -37.51 -0.94 -7.36
CA THR A 414 -36.23 -1.18 -6.67
C THR A 414 -35.80 0.00 -5.79
N ALA A 415 -35.78 1.21 -6.33
CA ALA A 415 -35.38 2.41 -5.59
C ALA A 415 -36.37 2.74 -4.47
N PHE A 416 -37.66 2.43 -4.66
CA PHE A 416 -38.67 2.54 -3.62
C PHE A 416 -38.43 1.55 -2.47
N LEU A 417 -38.23 0.27 -2.76
CA LEU A 417 -37.96 -0.75 -1.74
C LEU A 417 -36.63 -0.51 -1.01
N SER A 418 -35.56 -0.13 -1.74
CA SER A 418 -34.30 0.23 -1.11
C SER A 418 -34.44 1.41 -0.13
N GLN A 419 -35.25 2.42 -0.46
CA GLN A 419 -35.51 3.54 0.45
C GLN A 419 -36.39 3.13 1.66
N LEU A 420 -37.32 2.19 1.50
CA LEU A 420 -38.09 1.65 2.63
C LEU A 420 -37.19 0.87 3.59
N LEU A 421 -36.33 0.00 3.07
CA LEU A 421 -35.36 -0.75 3.89
C LEU A 421 -34.35 0.17 4.58
N GLU A 422 -33.88 1.22 3.91
CA GLU A 422 -33.01 2.23 4.52
C GLU A 422 -33.72 3.01 5.64
N LEU A 423 -35.01 3.33 5.46
CA LEU A 423 -35.81 3.96 6.51
C LEU A 423 -36.00 3.03 7.72
N GLU A 424 -36.26 1.74 7.50
CA GLU A 424 -36.36 0.74 8.57
C GLU A 424 -35.05 0.62 9.36
N ASP A 425 -33.90 0.59 8.69
CA ASP A 425 -32.60 0.56 9.36
C ASP A 425 -32.34 1.86 10.15
N GLN A 426 -32.70 3.03 9.60
CA GLN A 426 -32.65 4.30 10.32
C GLN A 426 -33.53 4.32 11.57
N GLN A 427 -34.74 3.73 11.53
CA GLN A 427 -35.60 3.57 12.70
C GLN A 427 -34.96 2.68 13.77
N ARG A 428 -34.38 1.54 13.36
CA ARG A 428 -33.69 0.63 14.27
C ARG A 428 -32.49 1.30 14.95
N LEU A 429 -31.63 1.98 14.19
CA LEU A 429 -30.47 2.69 14.72
C LEU A 429 -30.88 3.82 15.66
N LEU A 430 -31.98 4.53 15.35
CA LEU A 430 -32.49 5.56 16.23
C LEU A 430 -33.02 4.99 17.55
N LYS A 431 -33.71 3.83 17.54
CA LYS A 431 -34.13 3.15 18.79
C LYS A 431 -32.94 2.79 19.66
N LEU A 432 -31.92 2.17 19.07
CA LEU A 432 -30.69 1.81 19.77
C LEU A 432 -29.99 3.06 20.34
N ASP A 433 -29.91 4.14 19.57
CA ASP A 433 -29.36 5.41 20.05
C ASP A 433 -30.16 5.99 21.22
N ILE A 434 -31.50 5.91 21.22
CA ILE A 434 -32.36 6.40 22.31
C ILE A 434 -32.19 5.55 23.57
N GLU A 435 -32.03 4.24 23.42
CA GLU A 435 -31.81 3.30 24.53
C GLU A 435 -30.41 3.45 25.14
N ASP A 436 -29.38 3.66 24.31
CA ASP A 436 -27.97 3.70 24.72
C ASP A 436 -27.49 5.11 25.11
N LYS A 437 -28.01 6.17 24.48
CA LYS A 437 -27.61 7.56 24.71
C LYS A 437 -28.68 8.34 25.46
N GLY A 438 -28.31 8.92 26.60
CA GLY A 438 -29.11 9.95 27.25
C GLY A 438 -29.13 11.24 26.43
N PHE A 439 -30.24 11.52 25.74
CA PHE A 439 -30.48 12.79 25.05
C PHE A 439 -30.90 13.89 26.05
N GLU A 440 -29.99 14.27 26.96
CA GLU A 440 -30.31 15.13 28.12
C GLU A 440 -30.09 16.62 27.83
N THR A 441 -29.05 16.97 27.07
CA THR A 441 -28.68 18.36 26.78
C THR A 441 -29.57 18.98 25.70
N ALA A 442 -29.68 20.31 25.69
CA ALA A 442 -30.44 21.04 24.66
C ALA A 442 -29.93 20.74 23.24
N THR A 443 -28.62 20.62 23.04
CA THR A 443 -28.01 20.27 21.74
C THR A 443 -28.41 18.87 21.29
N GLN A 444 -28.34 17.89 22.19
CA GLN A 444 -28.74 16.49 21.90
C GLN A 444 -30.24 16.38 21.59
N LYS A 445 -31.10 17.09 22.34
CA LYS A 445 -32.55 17.11 22.08
C LYS A 445 -32.88 17.74 20.72
N THR A 446 -32.17 18.78 20.32
CA THR A 446 -32.29 19.38 18.98
C THR A 446 -31.90 18.37 17.91
N GLU A 447 -30.77 17.68 18.06
CA GLU A 447 -30.32 16.65 17.11
C GLU A 447 -31.35 15.51 16.96
N LEU A 448 -31.88 15.00 18.08
CA LEU A 448 -32.93 13.98 18.08
C LEU A 448 -34.18 14.46 17.33
N THR A 449 -34.62 15.69 17.59
CA THR A 449 -35.79 16.29 16.95
C THR A 449 -35.58 16.46 15.44
N GLU A 450 -34.38 16.89 15.02
CA GLU A 450 -34.02 16.99 13.60
C GLU A 450 -33.99 15.63 12.89
N ARG A 451 -33.41 14.60 13.54
CA ARG A 451 -33.42 13.22 13.02
C ARG A 451 -34.85 12.71 12.84
N ARG A 452 -35.69 12.83 13.88
CA ARG A 452 -37.11 12.45 13.82
C ARG A 452 -37.86 13.18 12.71
N THR A 453 -37.64 14.49 12.58
CA THR A 453 -38.30 15.32 11.54
C THR A 453 -37.88 14.91 10.12
N ARG A 454 -36.59 14.64 9.89
CA ARG A 454 -36.09 14.16 8.59
C ARG A 454 -36.72 12.83 8.21
N MET A 455 -36.76 11.89 9.15
CA MET A 455 -37.36 10.57 8.92
C MET A 455 -38.88 10.66 8.68
N MET A 456 -39.60 11.51 9.42
CA MET A 456 -41.04 11.73 9.18
C MET A 456 -41.32 12.24 7.75
N ARG A 457 -40.52 13.20 7.27
CA ARG A 457 -40.65 13.71 5.89
C ARG A 457 -40.38 12.63 4.85
N LEU A 458 -39.33 11.83 5.06
CA LEU A 458 -38.99 10.72 4.17
C LEU A 458 -40.11 9.68 4.14
N MET A 459 -40.63 9.29 5.31
CA MET A 459 -41.74 8.35 5.43
C MET A 459 -43.01 8.87 4.75
N GLY A 460 -43.36 10.16 4.91
CA GLY A 460 -44.50 10.76 4.21
C GLY A 460 -44.36 10.67 2.69
N ARG A 461 -43.17 10.98 2.15
CA ARG A 461 -42.86 10.81 0.72
C ARG A 461 -43.00 9.35 0.30
N LEU A 462 -42.41 8.41 1.04
CA LEU A 462 -42.46 6.99 0.71
C LEU A 462 -43.88 6.43 0.78
N ARG A 463 -44.72 6.88 1.72
CA ARG A 463 -46.14 6.51 1.81
C ARG A 463 -46.94 6.92 0.57
N SER A 464 -46.66 8.10 0.00
CA SER A 464 -47.33 8.53 -1.24
C SER A 464 -46.99 7.60 -2.42
N ILE A 465 -45.75 7.12 -2.49
CA ILE A 465 -45.29 6.15 -3.49
C ILE A 465 -45.83 4.76 -3.18
N GLN A 466 -45.92 4.40 -1.90
CA GLN A 466 -46.46 3.14 -1.40
C GLN A 466 -47.94 2.99 -1.74
N ALA A 467 -48.73 4.06 -1.71
CA ALA A 467 -50.11 4.04 -2.16
C ALA A 467 -50.27 3.62 -3.64
N LEU A 468 -49.24 3.83 -4.47
CA LEU A 468 -49.24 3.43 -5.89
C LEU A 468 -48.77 1.98 -6.08
N TYR A 469 -47.70 1.56 -5.38
CA TYR A 469 -47.11 0.24 -5.56
C TYR A 469 -47.68 -0.85 -4.63
N MET A 470 -48.24 -0.46 -3.48
CA MET A 470 -48.76 -1.34 -2.43
C MET A 470 -49.99 -0.72 -1.71
N PRO A 471 -51.12 -0.46 -2.39
CA PRO A 471 -52.35 0.00 -1.76
C PRO A 471 -52.74 -0.71 -0.45
N ALA A 472 -52.63 -2.04 -0.39
CA ALA A 472 -52.90 -2.83 0.81
C ALA A 472 -52.11 -2.36 2.05
N ALA A 473 -50.89 -1.87 1.88
CA ALA A 473 -50.08 -1.35 2.99
C ALA A 473 -50.69 -0.10 3.64
N ILE A 474 -51.35 0.75 2.85
CA ILE A 474 -52.03 1.93 3.37
C ILE A 474 -53.28 1.52 4.15
N THR A 475 -54.05 0.57 3.61
CA THR A 475 -55.22 -0.01 4.30
C THR A 475 -54.82 -0.70 5.61
N TYR A 476 -53.72 -1.45 5.59
CA TYR A 476 -53.16 -2.10 6.77
C TYR A 476 -52.77 -1.08 7.84
N LEU A 477 -52.12 0.02 7.44
CA LEU A 477 -51.72 1.10 8.35
C LEU A 477 -52.93 1.89 8.90
N SER A 478 -53.97 2.14 8.09
CA SER A 478 -55.18 2.86 8.55
C SER A 478 -56.01 2.06 9.54
N ASN A 479 -55.95 0.73 9.46
CA ASN A 479 -56.67 -0.17 10.37
C ASN A 479 -55.92 -0.42 11.69
N ARG A 480 -54.73 0.17 11.88
CA ARG A 480 -53.93 0.01 13.09
C ARG A 480 -54.53 0.87 14.20
N GLN A 481 -54.89 0.24 15.32
CA GLN A 481 -55.27 0.96 16.53
C GLN A 481 -54.04 1.64 17.13
N THR A 482 -54.08 2.97 17.24
CA THR A 482 -53.09 3.78 17.95
C THR A 482 -53.79 4.44 19.14
N ASP A 483 -53.13 4.54 20.30
CA ASP A 483 -53.65 5.35 21.41
C ASP A 483 -53.82 6.80 20.93
N GLU A 484 -55.05 7.33 21.03
CA GLU A 484 -55.43 8.63 20.43
C GLU A 484 -54.79 9.84 21.13
N ASP A 485 -54.19 9.65 22.31
CA ASP A 485 -53.73 10.74 23.18
C ASP A 485 -52.22 11.07 23.09
N GLU A 486 -51.39 10.29 22.38
CA GLU A 486 -49.97 10.62 22.17
C GLU A 486 -49.53 10.50 20.70
N ALA A 487 -48.85 11.55 20.19
CA ALA A 487 -48.28 11.54 18.86
C ALA A 487 -47.14 10.51 18.76
N GLU A 488 -47.37 9.42 18.02
CA GLU A 488 -46.40 8.36 17.83
C GLU A 488 -45.09 8.89 17.21
N HIS A 489 -43.97 8.61 17.87
CA HIS A 489 -42.65 8.98 17.35
C HIS A 489 -42.27 8.12 16.14
N VAL A 490 -41.54 8.72 15.19
CA VAL A 490 -41.25 8.10 13.89
C VAL A 490 -40.57 6.75 13.99
N GLU A 491 -39.73 6.51 15.00
CA GLU A 491 -39.08 5.23 15.23
C GLU A 491 -40.05 4.09 15.55
N ASN A 492 -41.25 4.39 16.06
CA ASN A 492 -42.26 3.41 16.45
C ASN A 492 -43.28 3.13 15.34
N ILE A 493 -43.38 4.03 14.37
CA ILE A 493 -44.30 3.90 13.24
C ILE A 493 -43.81 2.77 12.31
N PRO A 494 -44.61 1.74 12.01
CA PRO A 494 -44.17 0.63 11.16
C PRO A 494 -43.86 1.05 9.74
N VAL A 495 -42.73 0.54 9.23
CA VAL A 495 -42.44 0.48 7.80
C VAL A 495 -43.03 -0.83 7.27
N VAL A 496 -44.05 -0.75 6.42
CA VAL A 496 -44.72 -1.93 5.86
C VAL A 496 -44.03 -2.32 4.56
N LEU A 497 -43.38 -3.47 4.54
CA LEU A 497 -42.79 -4.06 3.34
C LEU A 497 -43.77 -5.08 2.72
N PRO A 498 -43.58 -5.52 1.47
CA PRO A 498 -44.42 -6.57 0.90
C PRO A 498 -44.49 -7.82 1.78
N SER A 499 -43.37 -8.20 2.41
CA SER A 499 -43.28 -9.30 3.38
C SER A 499 -44.14 -9.11 4.63
N SER A 500 -44.41 -7.86 5.03
CA SER A 500 -45.24 -7.52 6.18
C SER A 500 -46.74 -7.75 5.96
N LEU A 501 -47.17 -7.90 4.70
CA LEU A 501 -48.57 -8.14 4.33
C LEU A 501 -48.87 -9.64 4.20
N PRO A 502 -50.11 -10.08 4.50
CA PRO A 502 -50.59 -11.43 4.22
C PRO A 502 -50.39 -11.81 2.74
N ALA A 503 -50.12 -13.09 2.46
CA ALA A 503 -49.84 -13.56 1.10
C ALA A 503 -51.00 -13.27 0.11
N SER A 504 -52.25 -13.35 0.58
CA SER A 504 -53.44 -13.03 -0.22
C SER A 504 -53.49 -11.57 -0.66
N GLU A 505 -53.17 -10.63 0.24
CA GLU A 505 -53.16 -9.18 -0.03
C GLU A 505 -51.95 -8.78 -0.88
N ARG A 506 -50.81 -9.45 -0.67
CA ARG A 506 -49.59 -9.24 -1.47
C ARG A 506 -49.78 -9.60 -2.94
N ILE A 507 -50.55 -10.63 -3.25
CA ILE A 507 -50.79 -11.09 -4.63
C ILE A 507 -51.82 -10.22 -5.35
N LEU A 508 -52.88 -9.79 -4.66
CA LEU A 508 -53.96 -9.00 -5.26
C LEU A 508 -53.66 -7.50 -5.33
N GLU A 509 -53.00 -6.93 -4.32
CA GLU A 509 -52.97 -5.47 -4.12
C GLU A 509 -51.57 -4.87 -4.18
N CYS A 510 -50.51 -5.66 -4.39
CA CYS A 510 -49.17 -5.12 -4.66
C CYS A 510 -48.82 -5.26 -6.14
N ARG A 511 -47.97 -4.36 -6.65
CA ARG A 511 -47.38 -4.49 -7.99
C ARG A 511 -46.70 -5.86 -8.13
N SER A 512 -46.93 -6.53 -9.25
CA SER A 512 -46.25 -7.79 -9.59
C SER A 512 -44.73 -7.65 -9.52
N GLY A 513 -44.08 -8.68 -8.95
CA GLY A 513 -42.61 -8.75 -8.81
C GLY A 513 -42.03 -7.96 -7.63
N LEU A 514 -42.82 -7.14 -6.92
CA LEU A 514 -42.31 -6.34 -5.79
C LEU A 514 -41.78 -7.21 -4.64
N ALA A 515 -42.46 -8.31 -4.33
CA ALA A 515 -42.03 -9.28 -3.32
C ALA A 515 -40.70 -9.97 -3.68
N SER A 516 -40.49 -10.29 -4.96
CA SER A 516 -39.23 -10.90 -5.42
C SER A 516 -38.07 -9.90 -5.38
N ILE A 517 -38.33 -8.63 -5.70
CA ILE A 517 -37.33 -7.56 -5.54
C ILE A 517 -36.95 -7.41 -4.06
N GLU A 518 -37.93 -7.42 -3.16
CA GLU A 518 -37.69 -7.36 -1.72
C GLU A 518 -36.83 -8.54 -1.24
N GLU A 519 -37.17 -9.77 -1.65
CA GLU A 519 -36.41 -10.98 -1.33
C GLU A 519 -34.94 -10.89 -1.78
N GLN A 520 -34.68 -10.43 -3.00
CA GLN A 520 -33.32 -10.25 -3.52
C GLN A 520 -32.54 -9.19 -2.73
N LEU A 521 -33.20 -8.11 -2.31
CA LEU A 521 -32.57 -7.06 -1.48
C LEU A 521 -32.24 -7.57 -0.07
N HIS A 522 -33.18 -8.29 0.58
CA HIS A 522 -32.94 -8.91 1.89
C HIS A 522 -31.82 -9.96 1.84
N GLU A 523 -31.79 -10.79 0.80
CA GLU A 523 -30.71 -11.76 0.63
C GLU A 523 -29.35 -11.06 0.50
N ALA A 524 -29.28 -9.97 -0.26
CA ALA A 524 -28.07 -9.15 -0.36
C ALA A 524 -27.66 -8.52 0.98
N HIS A 525 -28.61 -8.02 1.76
CA HIS A 525 -28.37 -7.47 3.11
C HIS A 525 -27.87 -8.53 4.09
N LEU A 526 -28.45 -9.73 4.08
CA LEU A 526 -28.01 -10.86 4.91
C LEU A 526 -26.59 -11.29 4.55
N ARG A 527 -26.26 -11.36 3.26
CA ARG A 527 -24.90 -11.67 2.77
C ARG A 527 -23.89 -10.60 3.16
N ALA A 528 -24.25 -9.32 3.03
CA ALA A 528 -23.41 -8.19 3.45
C ALA A 528 -23.17 -8.21 4.96
N SER A 529 -24.22 -8.48 5.75
CA SER A 529 -24.13 -8.60 7.21
C SER A 529 -23.26 -9.79 7.63
N LEU A 530 -23.40 -10.95 6.97
CA LEU A 530 -22.57 -12.12 7.21
C LEU A 530 -21.09 -11.84 6.88
N ASN A 531 -20.81 -11.15 5.78
CA ASN A 531 -19.44 -10.74 5.45
C ASN A 531 -18.89 -9.74 6.46
N SER A 532 -19.68 -8.77 6.89
CA SER A 532 -19.32 -7.83 7.95
C SER A 532 -18.99 -8.57 9.25
N LEU A 533 -19.82 -9.53 9.65
CA LEU A 533 -19.58 -10.35 10.85
C LEU A 533 -18.28 -11.15 10.73
N ARG A 534 -18.05 -11.83 9.60
CA ARG A 534 -16.81 -12.55 9.33
C ARG A 534 -15.59 -11.63 9.44
N ASN A 535 -15.66 -10.45 8.84
CA ASN A 535 -14.58 -9.46 8.93
C ASN A 535 -14.34 -8.98 10.37
N HIS A 536 -15.39 -8.70 11.14
CA HIS A 536 -15.27 -8.31 12.55
C HIS A 536 -14.69 -9.41 13.43
N LEU A 537 -15.03 -10.68 13.17
CA LEU A 537 -14.43 -11.83 13.86
C LEU A 537 -12.95 -11.98 13.52
N HIS A 538 -12.53 -11.64 12.30
CA HIS A 538 -11.12 -11.61 11.90
C HIS A 538 -10.31 -10.46 12.53
N MET A 539 -10.94 -9.35 12.95
CA MET A 539 -10.24 -8.21 13.57
C MET A 539 -10.01 -8.36 15.07
N LYS A 540 -10.66 -9.32 15.74
CA LYS A 540 -10.54 -9.55 17.20
C LYS A 540 -9.38 -10.48 17.59
N PHE A 541 -8.65 -11.02 16.62
CA PHE A 541 -7.46 -11.85 16.77
C PHE A 541 -6.35 -11.29 15.88
#